data_AF-A0AAV6QKS0-F1
#
_entry.id   AF-A0AAV6QKS0-F1
#
_cell.length_a   1.000
_cell.length_b   1.000
_cell.length_c   1.000
_cell.angle_alpha   90.00
_cell.angle_beta   90.00
_cell.angle_gamma   90.00
#
_symmetry.space_group_name_H-M   'P 1'
#
loop_
_entity.id
_entity.type
_entity.pdbx_description
1 polymer ?
#
loop_
_entity_poly.entity_id
_entity_poly.type
_entity_poly.pdbx_seq_one_letter_code
_entity_poly.pdbx_strand_id
1 'polypeptide(L)'
;MSNQGDKAADDFPTDMPCLEKLDSPTGSPPTASLSSLMELGNCVSNLSLAHEIIVNSDLCFTPRMPRTDSLEGRVTQIVHRAFWDSLQEQLNSHPPNYTHAVILLQEVKTMLQSLLLPGHVRLRSQLDEVLDMDLINQEVNHGILDLHRLAEYITNTMGSLCAPVRDAEVRALRELKEPVELLRNIFRVLELMKTDMVNFTIQSLRPHLLQQAVNYERVKFQQILDKQPDFLDKTTAWLEGAVAEEASVIRAQCDSSAPESRGLVSATAVLNRAYMRLINCDPQDENYPETALMDRSRLDALCQRLRMLVVEASVLLLTNAQCGDAVFSLQGFVGKLRQTIAAVLEGSHTR
;
A
#
# COMPACT_ATOMS: atom_id res chain seq x y z
N MET A 1 85.61 -1.22 7.39
CA MET A 1 86.43 -2.14 6.59
C MET A 1 85.48 -3.10 5.90
N SER A 2 85.62 -3.20 4.59
CA SER A 2 84.82 -3.97 3.64
C SER A 2 84.63 -5.43 4.06
N ASN A 3 83.46 -6.00 3.73
CA ASN A 3 83.47 -7.26 2.99
C ASN A 3 82.21 -7.41 2.14
N GLN A 4 82.46 -7.96 0.95
CA GLN A 4 81.68 -7.92 -0.26
C GLN A 4 81.22 -9.36 -0.58
N GLY A 5 79.99 -9.50 -1.05
CA GLY A 5 79.50 -10.61 -1.87
C GLY A 5 79.16 -11.92 -1.17
N ASP A 6 77.91 -12.37 -1.30
CA ASP A 6 77.66 -13.31 -2.40
C ASP A 6 76.22 -13.20 -2.93
N LYS A 7 76.11 -13.32 -4.25
CA LYS A 7 74.88 -13.29 -5.06
C LYS A 7 74.46 -14.73 -5.33
N ALA A 8 73.19 -15.05 -5.12
CA ALA A 8 72.50 -16.06 -5.93
C ALA A 8 71.10 -15.53 -6.26
N ALA A 9 70.93 -15.15 -7.52
CA ALA A 9 69.66 -14.83 -8.12
C ALA A 9 69.01 -16.12 -8.60
N ASP A 10 67.74 -16.32 -8.30
CA ASP A 10 66.85 -17.12 -9.13
C ASP A 10 65.73 -16.19 -9.61
N ASP A 11 65.56 -16.21 -10.92
CA ASP A 11 64.92 -15.24 -11.77
C ASP A 11 63.73 -15.97 -12.42
N PHE A 12 62.48 -15.61 -12.11
CA PHE A 12 61.29 -15.90 -12.92
C PHE A 12 60.12 -14.99 -12.50
N PRO A 13 59.16 -14.71 -13.42
CA PRO A 13 58.90 -13.34 -13.85
C PRO A 13 57.73 -12.67 -13.14
N THR A 14 57.87 -11.35 -13.10
CA THR A 14 56.88 -10.33 -12.74
C THR A 14 55.69 -10.39 -13.69
N ASP A 15 54.50 -10.67 -13.17
CA ASP A 15 53.22 -10.14 -13.69
C ASP A 15 52.11 -10.40 -12.66
N MET A 16 52.13 -9.58 -11.60
CA MET A 16 51.00 -9.37 -10.71
C MET A 16 50.77 -7.87 -10.70
N PRO A 17 49.60 -7.36 -11.15
CA PRO A 17 49.34 -5.94 -11.12
C PRO A 17 49.26 -5.49 -9.67
N CYS A 18 50.29 -4.75 -9.25
CA CYS A 18 50.33 -4.04 -7.98
C CYS A 18 49.19 -3.02 -8.01
N LEU A 19 48.12 -3.29 -7.24
CA LEU A 19 47.09 -2.29 -6.99
C LEU A 19 47.76 -1.12 -6.25
N GLU A 20 48.00 -0.04 -6.99
CA GLU A 20 48.38 1.24 -6.43
C GLU A 20 47.44 1.57 -5.26
N LYS A 21 48.03 1.82 -4.09
CA LYS A 21 47.32 2.45 -2.98
C LYS A 21 46.91 3.84 -3.44
N LEU A 22 45.67 3.96 -3.91
CA LEU A 22 44.98 5.23 -4.02
C LEU A 22 44.85 5.80 -2.60
N ASP A 23 45.55 6.91 -2.35
CA ASP A 23 45.35 7.73 -1.17
C ASP A 23 43.87 8.08 -1.05
N SER A 24 43.22 7.50 -0.05
CA SER A 24 41.82 7.74 0.27
C SER A 24 41.63 9.22 0.67
N PRO A 25 40.73 9.98 0.02
CA PRO A 25 40.38 11.29 0.52
C PRO A 25 39.62 11.09 1.84
N THR A 26 40.23 11.56 2.93
CA THR A 26 39.64 11.62 4.26
C THR A 26 38.43 12.57 4.22
N GLY A 27 37.26 12.03 3.95
CA GLY A 27 36.01 12.77 3.92
C GLY A 27 34.84 11.80 4.00
N SER A 28 34.48 11.41 5.22
CA SER A 28 33.23 10.68 5.45
C SER A 28 32.06 11.50 4.90
N PRO A 29 31.16 10.93 4.07
CA PRO A 29 29.93 11.60 3.71
C PRO A 29 29.07 11.80 4.98
N PRO A 30 28.23 12.85 5.06
CA PRO A 30 27.48 13.15 6.26
C PRO A 30 26.38 12.10 6.44
N THR A 31 26.67 11.05 7.22
CA THR A 31 25.72 9.99 7.59
C THR A 31 24.46 10.54 8.28
N ALA A 32 24.58 11.70 8.93
CA ALA A 32 23.47 12.42 9.54
C ALA A 32 22.39 12.87 8.53
N SER A 33 22.76 13.08 7.25
CA SER A 33 21.80 13.48 6.22
C SER A 33 20.93 12.30 5.76
N LEU A 34 21.51 11.13 5.51
CA LEU A 34 20.77 9.94 5.06
C LEU A 34 19.82 9.42 6.14
N SER A 35 20.28 9.35 7.40
CA SER A 35 19.43 8.91 8.51
C SER A 35 18.24 9.85 8.71
N SER A 36 18.48 11.17 8.67
CA SER A 36 17.43 12.18 8.79
C SER A 36 16.43 12.11 7.63
N LEU A 37 16.89 11.84 6.41
CA LEU A 37 16.03 11.64 5.23
C LEU A 37 15.21 10.35 5.32
N MET A 38 15.78 9.25 5.81
CA MET A 38 15.04 8.00 6.05
C MET A 38 13.96 8.20 7.12
N GLU A 39 14.29 8.88 8.22
CA GLU A 39 13.31 9.23 9.25
C GLU A 39 12.19 10.12 8.71
N LEU A 40 12.53 11.10 7.86
CA LEU A 40 11.55 11.97 7.21
C LEU A 40 10.64 11.16 6.30
N GLY A 41 11.22 10.28 5.46
CA GLY A 41 10.47 9.37 4.59
C GLY A 41 9.51 8.47 5.37
N ASN A 42 9.96 7.91 6.50
CA ASN A 42 9.11 7.14 7.40
C ASN A 42 7.99 7.99 8.02
N CYS A 43 8.27 9.25 8.39
CA CYS A 43 7.26 10.15 8.93
C CYS A 43 6.18 10.47 7.90
N VAL A 44 6.57 10.78 6.66
CA VAL A 44 5.64 11.03 5.55
C VAL A 44 4.82 9.77 5.22
N SER A 45 5.46 8.61 5.15
CA SER A 45 4.78 7.34 4.87
C SER A 45 3.76 6.99 5.95
N ASN A 46 4.10 7.17 7.23
CA ASN A 46 3.18 6.90 8.34
C ASN A 46 2.01 7.89 8.36
N LEU A 47 2.28 9.17 8.09
CA LEU A 47 1.24 10.20 7.98
C LEU A 47 0.28 9.90 6.83
N SER A 48 0.81 9.60 5.65
CA SER A 48 0.01 9.25 4.48
C SER A 48 -0.84 8.00 4.74
N LEU A 49 -0.28 6.97 5.36
CA LEU A 49 -1.03 5.77 5.71
C LEU A 49 -2.15 6.06 6.71
N ALA A 50 -1.87 6.84 7.76
CA ALA A 50 -2.88 7.22 8.75
C ALA A 50 -4.02 8.02 8.11
N HIS A 51 -3.67 9.00 7.28
CA HIS A 51 -4.62 9.79 6.50
C HIS A 51 -5.50 8.91 5.61
N GLU A 52 -4.90 7.96 4.88
CA GLU A 52 -5.67 7.01 4.04
C GLU A 52 -6.60 6.11 4.84
N ILE A 53 -6.17 5.61 6.00
CA ILE A 53 -7.02 4.80 6.89
C ILE A 53 -8.27 5.57 7.32
N ILE A 54 -8.13 6.87 7.53
CA ILE A 54 -9.18 7.75 8.05
C ILE A 54 -10.12 8.22 6.93
N VAL A 55 -9.56 8.71 5.82
CA VAL A 55 -10.33 9.35 4.74
C VAL A 55 -10.93 8.32 3.80
N ASN A 56 -10.22 7.23 3.50
CA ASN A 56 -10.69 6.20 2.59
C ASN A 56 -11.45 5.11 3.35
N SER A 57 -12.78 5.20 3.32
CA SER A 57 -13.66 4.22 3.97
C SER A 57 -13.53 2.82 3.35
N ASP A 58 -13.24 2.76 2.05
CA ASP A 58 -13.12 1.54 1.25
C ASP A 58 -11.70 0.93 1.27
N LEU A 59 -10.78 1.53 2.05
CA LEU A 59 -9.42 1.00 2.17
C LEU A 59 -9.46 -0.45 2.65
N CYS A 60 -8.96 -1.33 1.80
CA CYS A 60 -8.87 -2.76 2.04
C CYS A 60 -7.49 -3.23 1.59
N PHE A 61 -6.74 -3.83 2.50
CA PHE A 61 -5.50 -4.50 2.17
C PHE A 61 -5.84 -5.77 1.40
N THR A 62 -5.19 -5.94 0.26
CA THR A 62 -5.23 -7.19 -0.51
C THR A 62 -3.91 -7.92 -0.34
N PRO A 63 -3.90 -9.27 -0.35
CA PRO A 63 -2.66 -10.02 -0.34
C PRO A 63 -1.78 -9.57 -1.50
N ARG A 64 -0.51 -9.26 -1.22
CA ARG A 64 0.46 -8.92 -2.26
C ARG A 64 0.82 -10.19 -3.03
N MET A 65 0.17 -10.38 -4.17
CA MET A 65 0.61 -11.37 -5.15
C MET A 65 1.48 -10.65 -6.19
N PRO A 66 2.77 -10.98 -6.31
CA PRO A 66 3.58 -10.43 -7.38
C PRO A 66 2.94 -10.79 -8.72
N ARG A 67 2.92 -9.83 -9.66
CA ARG A 67 2.30 -10.07 -10.96
C ARG A 67 3.00 -11.24 -11.65
N THR A 68 2.22 -12.17 -12.21
CA THR A 68 2.75 -13.43 -12.75
C THR A 68 3.73 -13.23 -13.91
N ASP A 69 3.65 -12.10 -14.59
CA ASP A 69 4.53 -11.67 -15.68
C ASP A 69 5.85 -11.02 -15.20
N SER A 70 5.97 -10.68 -13.90
CA SER A 70 7.18 -10.09 -13.36
C SER A 70 8.26 -11.14 -13.09
N LEU A 71 9.53 -10.73 -13.15
CA LEU A 71 10.66 -11.59 -12.77
C LEU A 71 10.49 -12.10 -11.34
N GLU A 72 10.11 -11.22 -10.42
CA GLU A 72 9.82 -11.55 -9.02
C GLU A 72 8.74 -12.63 -8.93
N GLY A 73 7.60 -12.47 -9.62
CA GLY A 73 6.51 -13.44 -9.60
C GLY A 73 6.93 -14.81 -10.11
N ARG A 74 7.74 -14.87 -11.18
CA ARG A 74 8.29 -16.12 -11.69
C ARG A 74 9.26 -16.77 -10.72
N VAL A 75 10.17 -16.00 -10.11
CA VAL A 75 11.13 -16.51 -9.12
C VAL A 75 10.39 -17.04 -7.89
N THR A 76 9.45 -16.28 -7.32
CA THR A 76 8.63 -16.72 -6.19
C THR A 76 7.86 -17.99 -6.50
N GLN A 77 7.25 -18.09 -7.69
CA GLN A 77 6.53 -19.29 -8.12
C GLN A 77 7.44 -20.52 -8.21
N ILE A 78 8.64 -20.38 -8.79
CA ILE A 78 9.61 -21.47 -8.92
C ILE A 78 10.08 -21.93 -7.53
N VAL A 79 10.43 -21.00 -6.64
CA VAL A 79 10.88 -21.32 -5.28
C VAL A 79 9.77 -22.03 -4.49
N HIS A 80 8.55 -21.50 -4.52
CA HIS A 80 7.42 -22.12 -3.83
C HIS A 80 7.14 -23.53 -4.38
N ARG A 81 7.18 -23.70 -5.70
CA ARG A 81 7.00 -25.01 -6.33
C ARG A 81 8.09 -25.99 -5.90
N ALA A 82 9.37 -25.60 -5.96
CA ALA A 82 10.48 -26.44 -5.56
C ALA A 82 10.38 -26.88 -4.08
N PHE A 83 9.91 -25.99 -3.21
CA PHE A 83 9.67 -26.32 -1.80
C PHE A 83 8.59 -27.39 -1.63
N TRP A 84 7.43 -27.24 -2.27
CA TRP A 84 6.34 -28.23 -2.17
C TRP A 84 6.70 -29.56 -2.84
N ASP A 85 7.42 -29.54 -3.96
CA ASP A 85 7.92 -30.74 -4.63
C ASP A 85 8.92 -31.50 -3.72
N SER A 86 9.82 -30.77 -3.03
CA SER A 86 10.75 -31.33 -2.03
C SER A 86 10.02 -31.92 -0.82
N LEU A 87 8.99 -31.24 -0.29
CA LEU A 87 8.17 -31.77 0.80
C LEU A 87 7.47 -33.07 0.39
N GLN A 88 6.93 -33.13 -0.84
CA GLN A 88 6.29 -34.33 -1.36
C GLN A 88 7.27 -35.50 -1.48
N GLU A 89 8.49 -35.25 -1.97
CA GLU A 89 9.55 -36.26 -2.07
C GLU A 89 9.98 -36.77 -0.68
N GLN A 90 10.09 -35.88 0.30
CA GLN A 90 10.44 -36.26 1.68
C GLN A 90 9.38 -37.11 2.36
N LEU A 91 8.10 -36.79 2.18
CA LEU A 91 7.01 -37.57 2.76
C LEU A 91 6.84 -38.94 2.06
N ASN A 92 7.20 -39.03 0.78
CA ASN A 92 7.16 -40.28 0.01
C ASN A 92 8.44 -41.15 0.18
N SER A 93 9.46 -40.64 0.86
CA SER A 93 10.71 -41.37 1.14
C SER A 93 10.48 -42.50 2.15
N HIS A 94 11.34 -43.53 2.12
CA HIS A 94 11.27 -44.68 3.04
C HIS A 94 12.58 -44.80 3.83
N PRO A 95 12.63 -44.42 5.13
CA PRO A 95 11.55 -43.89 5.96
C PRO A 95 11.15 -42.45 5.60
N PRO A 96 9.90 -42.03 5.91
CA PRO A 96 9.42 -40.69 5.63
C PRO A 96 10.19 -39.65 6.44
N ASN A 97 10.57 -38.55 5.78
CA ASN A 97 11.24 -37.43 6.40
C ASN A 97 10.25 -36.29 6.65
N TYR A 98 10.06 -35.91 7.92
CA TYR A 98 9.11 -34.87 8.33
C TYR A 98 9.77 -33.51 8.61
N THR A 99 11.07 -33.32 8.31
CA THR A 99 11.80 -32.10 8.68
C THR A 99 11.11 -30.83 8.16
N HIS A 100 10.71 -30.78 6.88
CA HIS A 100 9.98 -29.62 6.36
C HIS A 100 8.53 -29.52 6.90
N ALA A 101 7.86 -30.65 7.14
CA ALA A 101 6.50 -30.66 7.70
C ALA A 101 6.46 -30.06 9.12
N VAL A 102 7.46 -30.35 9.95
CA VAL A 102 7.59 -29.77 11.30
C VAL A 102 7.79 -28.25 11.24
N ILE A 103 8.62 -27.75 10.32
CA ILE A 103 8.80 -26.31 10.12
C ILE A 103 7.48 -25.65 9.70
N LEU A 104 6.73 -26.29 8.80
CA LEU A 104 5.42 -25.79 8.39
C LEU A 104 4.40 -25.78 9.53
N LEU A 105 4.38 -26.81 10.37
CA LEU A 105 3.49 -26.86 11.55
C LEU A 105 3.83 -25.75 12.55
N GLN A 106 5.12 -25.48 12.78
CA GLN A 106 5.55 -24.35 13.60
C GLN A 106 5.06 -23.02 13.02
N GLU A 107 5.18 -22.82 11.71
CA GLU A 107 4.72 -21.58 11.07
C GLU A 107 3.19 -21.46 11.05
N VAL A 108 2.46 -22.57 10.93
CA VAL A 108 1.01 -22.57 11.12
C VAL A 108 0.65 -22.16 12.54
N LYS A 109 1.37 -22.66 13.56
CA LYS A 109 1.17 -22.27 14.96
C LYS A 109 1.38 -20.77 15.15
N THR A 110 2.49 -20.20 14.63
CA THR A 110 2.78 -18.77 14.76
C THR A 110 1.72 -17.92 14.06
N MET A 111 1.29 -18.30 12.87
CA MET A 111 0.22 -17.61 12.15
C MET A 111 -1.11 -17.66 12.92
N LEU A 112 -1.54 -18.83 13.39
CA LEU A 112 -2.77 -18.97 14.19
C LEU A 112 -2.70 -18.12 15.46
N GLN A 113 -1.57 -18.14 16.17
CA GLN A 113 -1.37 -17.31 17.37
C GLN A 113 -1.42 -15.81 17.07
N SER A 114 -0.91 -15.39 15.91
CA SER A 114 -0.97 -13.99 15.46
C SER A 114 -2.40 -13.52 15.18
N LEU A 115 -3.30 -14.45 14.81
CA LEU A 115 -4.71 -14.19 14.58
C LEU A 115 -5.53 -14.08 15.87
N LEU A 116 -4.96 -14.46 17.02
CA LEU A 116 -5.65 -14.44 18.30
C LEU A 116 -5.59 -13.07 18.97
N LEU A 117 -6.76 -12.51 19.29
CA LEU A 117 -6.88 -11.33 20.13
C LEU A 117 -6.35 -11.61 21.55
N PRO A 118 -5.89 -10.57 22.28
CA PRO A 118 -5.37 -10.71 23.65
C PRO A 118 -6.32 -11.43 24.63
N GLY A 119 -7.64 -11.37 24.41
CA GLY A 119 -8.64 -12.03 25.24
C GLY A 119 -8.75 -13.55 25.05
N HIS A 120 -8.16 -14.14 24.00
CA HIS A 120 -8.29 -15.56 23.66
C HIS A 120 -7.31 -16.46 24.43
N VAL A 121 -7.19 -16.28 25.75
CA VAL A 121 -6.20 -16.99 26.58
C VAL A 121 -6.39 -18.51 26.53
N ARG A 122 -7.63 -18.99 26.65
CA ARG A 122 -7.93 -20.44 26.64
C ARG A 122 -7.58 -21.11 25.31
N LEU A 123 -7.95 -20.46 24.20
CA LEU A 123 -7.66 -20.97 22.86
C LEU A 123 -6.15 -20.96 22.56
N ARG A 124 -5.43 -19.95 23.06
CA ARG A 124 -3.97 -19.89 22.97
C ARG A 124 -3.32 -21.06 23.73
N SER A 125 -3.74 -21.33 24.96
CA SER A 125 -3.24 -22.49 25.72
C SER A 125 -3.54 -23.81 25.01
N GLN A 126 -4.74 -23.99 24.47
CA GLN A 126 -5.09 -25.19 23.70
C GLN A 126 -4.23 -25.37 22.45
N LEU A 127 -3.94 -24.28 21.72
CA LEU A 127 -3.03 -24.32 20.58
C LEU A 127 -1.62 -24.71 21.01
N ASP A 128 -1.14 -24.20 22.15
CA ASP A 128 0.18 -24.53 22.66
C ASP A 128 0.31 -25.99 23.09
N GLU A 129 -0.75 -26.56 23.66
CA GLU A 129 -0.82 -27.98 24.06
C GLU A 129 -0.90 -28.92 22.85
N VAL A 130 -1.74 -28.62 21.86
CA VAL A 130 -1.95 -29.52 20.70
C VAL A 130 -0.82 -29.39 19.68
N LEU A 131 -0.33 -28.17 19.44
CA LEU A 131 0.82 -27.90 18.56
C LEU A 131 2.09 -27.71 19.40
N ASP A 132 2.38 -28.67 20.29
CA ASP A 132 3.64 -28.72 21.01
C ASP A 132 4.74 -29.29 20.10
N MET A 133 5.74 -28.47 19.78
CA MET A 133 6.82 -28.88 18.89
C MET A 133 7.72 -29.94 19.48
N ASP A 134 7.90 -29.97 20.79
CA ASP A 134 8.74 -30.98 21.43
C ASP A 134 8.06 -32.34 21.33
N LEU A 135 6.74 -32.37 21.55
CA LEU A 135 5.93 -33.57 21.36
C LEU A 135 5.89 -34.01 19.89
N ILE A 136 5.67 -33.08 18.95
CA ILE A 136 5.66 -33.39 17.52
C ILE A 136 7.01 -33.96 17.07
N ASN A 137 8.13 -33.39 17.51
CA ASN A 137 9.46 -33.92 17.22
C ASN A 137 9.65 -35.34 17.80
N GLN A 138 9.12 -35.60 19.00
CA GLN A 138 9.10 -36.95 19.56
C GLN A 138 8.26 -37.91 18.71
N GLU A 139 7.06 -37.53 18.28
CA GLU A 139 6.21 -38.34 17.40
C GLU A 139 6.90 -38.65 16.06
N VAL A 140 7.64 -37.69 15.49
CA VAL A 140 8.46 -37.88 14.28
C VAL A 140 9.58 -38.89 14.50
N ASN A 141 10.33 -38.78 15.61
CA ASN A 141 11.44 -39.69 15.91
C ASN A 141 10.99 -41.15 16.09
N HIS A 142 9.74 -41.36 16.53
CA HIS A 142 9.14 -42.69 16.66
C HIS A 142 8.34 -43.13 15.43
N GLY A 143 8.23 -42.28 14.39
CA GLY A 143 7.50 -42.58 13.16
C GLY A 143 5.98 -42.70 13.32
N ILE A 144 5.40 -42.05 14.33
CA ILE A 144 3.96 -42.14 14.69
C ILE A 144 3.20 -40.83 14.43
N LEU A 145 3.83 -39.83 13.81
CA LEU A 145 3.20 -38.53 13.56
C LEU A 145 1.98 -38.68 12.63
N ASP A 146 0.82 -38.18 13.10
CA ASP A 146 -0.40 -38.12 12.31
C ASP A 146 -0.68 -36.68 11.84
N LEU A 147 -0.30 -36.40 10.58
CA LEU A 147 -0.52 -35.12 9.94
C LEU A 147 -2.01 -34.80 9.71
N HIS A 148 -2.86 -35.82 9.52
CA HIS A 148 -4.29 -35.61 9.30
C HIS A 148 -4.98 -35.13 10.57
N ARG A 149 -4.65 -35.74 11.71
CA ARG A 149 -5.16 -35.31 13.02
C ARG A 149 -4.82 -33.85 13.32
N LEU A 150 -3.57 -33.46 13.08
CA LEU A 150 -3.12 -32.08 13.29
C LEU A 150 -3.79 -31.10 12.32
N ALA A 151 -3.88 -31.47 11.03
CA ALA A 151 -4.52 -30.64 10.02
C ALA A 151 -6.02 -30.47 10.27
N GLU A 152 -6.71 -31.50 10.77
CA GLU A 152 -8.12 -31.40 11.17
C GLU A 152 -8.30 -30.43 12.34
N TYR A 153 -7.45 -30.52 13.37
CA TYR A 153 -7.45 -29.56 14.47
C TYR A 153 -7.22 -28.12 13.97
N ILE A 154 -6.20 -27.90 13.15
CA ILE A 154 -5.89 -26.61 12.53
C ILE A 154 -7.09 -26.08 11.74
N THR A 155 -7.70 -26.91 10.90
CA THR A 155 -8.84 -26.53 10.05
C THR A 155 -10.08 -26.18 10.90
N ASN A 156 -10.29 -26.88 12.01
CA ASN A 156 -11.35 -26.57 12.97
C ASN A 156 -11.10 -25.24 13.69
N THR A 157 -9.85 -24.97 14.11
CA THR A 157 -9.46 -23.68 14.69
C THR A 157 -9.58 -22.55 13.67
N MET A 158 -9.20 -22.77 12.41
CA MET A 158 -9.39 -21.79 11.35
C MET A 158 -10.87 -21.47 11.14
N GLY A 159 -11.72 -22.49 11.12
CA GLY A 159 -13.17 -22.32 10.97
C GLY A 159 -13.86 -21.57 12.11
N SER A 160 -13.28 -21.55 13.32
CA SER A 160 -13.82 -20.76 14.42
C SER A 160 -13.32 -19.31 14.45
N LEU A 161 -12.23 -19.01 13.75
CA LEU A 161 -11.59 -17.69 13.71
C LEU A 161 -11.85 -16.92 12.41
N CYS A 162 -12.23 -17.60 11.32
CA CYS A 162 -12.36 -16.97 10.01
C CYS A 162 -13.63 -16.11 9.87
N ALA A 163 -13.57 -15.17 8.93
CA ALA A 163 -14.75 -14.41 8.51
C ALA A 163 -15.71 -15.30 7.69
N PRO A 164 -17.04 -15.04 7.68
CA PRO A 164 -18.02 -15.87 6.98
C PRO A 164 -17.75 -16.08 5.48
N VAL A 165 -17.07 -15.12 4.84
CA VAL A 165 -16.66 -15.21 3.43
C VAL A 165 -15.68 -16.37 3.16
N ARG A 166 -14.97 -16.85 4.19
CA ARG A 166 -13.96 -17.91 4.11
C ARG A 166 -14.51 -19.29 4.44
N ASP A 167 -15.75 -19.41 4.92
CA ASP A 167 -16.33 -20.69 5.34
C ASP A 167 -16.32 -21.73 4.22
N ALA A 168 -16.50 -21.31 2.96
CA ALA A 168 -16.43 -22.18 1.81
C ALA A 168 -15.01 -22.72 1.56
N GLU A 169 -13.98 -21.89 1.72
CA GLU A 169 -12.57 -22.29 1.58
C GLU A 169 -12.16 -23.24 2.70
N VAL A 170 -12.56 -22.95 3.95
CA VAL A 170 -12.30 -23.83 5.11
C VAL A 170 -13.01 -25.18 4.96
N ARG A 171 -14.22 -25.20 4.40
CA ARG A 171 -14.92 -26.46 4.11
C ARG A 171 -14.19 -27.27 3.06
N ALA A 172 -13.66 -26.63 2.01
CA ALA A 172 -12.89 -27.32 0.98
C ALA A 172 -11.61 -27.97 1.53
N LEU A 173 -10.97 -27.38 2.57
CA LEU A 173 -9.81 -27.99 3.23
C LEU A 173 -10.14 -29.36 3.85
N ARG A 174 -11.37 -29.57 4.34
CA ARG A 174 -11.78 -30.82 5.00
C ARG A 174 -11.89 -31.99 4.03
N GLU A 175 -12.07 -31.72 2.74
CA GLU A 175 -12.23 -32.74 1.70
C GLU A 175 -10.87 -33.21 1.12
N LEU A 176 -9.78 -32.48 1.40
CA LEU A 176 -8.45 -32.79 0.89
C LEU A 176 -7.79 -33.93 1.68
N LYS A 177 -7.37 -34.98 0.96
CA LYS A 177 -6.71 -36.16 1.53
C LYS A 177 -5.19 -36.18 1.34
N GLU A 178 -4.66 -35.42 0.38
CA GLU A 178 -3.21 -35.35 0.15
C GLU A 178 -2.57 -34.38 1.16
N PRO A 179 -1.62 -34.81 2.00
CA PRO A 179 -1.09 -34.00 3.11
C PRO A 179 -0.38 -32.73 2.63
N VAL A 180 0.35 -32.81 1.51
CA VAL A 180 1.05 -31.66 0.92
C VAL A 180 0.06 -30.63 0.38
N GLU A 181 -0.96 -31.06 -0.35
CA GLU A 181 -2.00 -30.16 -0.86
C GLU A 181 -2.82 -29.53 0.27
N LEU A 182 -3.11 -30.30 1.32
CA LEU A 182 -3.81 -29.82 2.51
C LEU A 182 -3.00 -28.73 3.22
N LEU A 183 -1.73 -28.98 3.54
CA LEU A 183 -0.86 -27.98 4.17
C LEU A 183 -0.73 -26.73 3.29
N ARG A 184 -0.52 -26.90 1.98
CA ARG A 184 -0.42 -25.77 1.05
C ARG A 184 -1.68 -24.90 1.05
N ASN A 185 -2.87 -25.51 1.03
CA ASN A 185 -4.11 -24.75 1.06
C ASN A 185 -4.40 -24.14 2.44
N ILE A 186 -4.00 -24.79 3.54
CA ILE A 186 -4.04 -24.21 4.89
C ILE A 186 -3.25 -22.90 4.94
N PHE A 187 -2.01 -22.88 4.47
CA PHE A 187 -1.18 -21.67 4.42
C PHE A 187 -1.84 -20.57 3.60
N ARG A 188 -2.37 -20.91 2.42
CA ARG A 188 -3.08 -19.95 1.58
C ARG A 188 -4.26 -19.31 2.31
N VAL A 189 -5.08 -20.09 3.00
CA VAL A 189 -6.25 -19.58 3.73
C VAL A 189 -5.81 -18.78 4.96
N LEU A 190 -4.75 -19.18 5.66
CA LEU A 190 -4.21 -18.42 6.80
C LEU A 190 -3.71 -17.02 6.40
N GLU A 191 -3.02 -16.88 5.27
CA GLU A 191 -2.59 -15.57 4.74
C GLU A 191 -3.78 -14.67 4.39
N LEU A 192 -4.84 -15.27 3.84
CA LEU A 192 -6.10 -14.57 3.57
C LEU A 192 -6.77 -14.13 4.87
N MET A 193 -6.85 -15.01 5.87
CA MET A 193 -7.39 -14.69 7.20
C MET A 193 -6.61 -13.57 7.90
N LYS A 194 -5.28 -13.52 7.75
CA LYS A 194 -4.44 -12.44 8.28
C LYS A 194 -4.81 -11.10 7.66
N THR A 195 -5.01 -11.09 6.34
CA THR A 195 -5.47 -9.91 5.61
C THR A 195 -6.86 -9.47 6.07
N ASP A 196 -7.78 -10.43 6.22
CA ASP A 196 -9.14 -10.18 6.71
C ASP A 196 -9.13 -9.57 8.12
N MET A 197 -8.28 -10.08 9.02
CA MET A 197 -8.13 -9.56 10.38
C MET A 197 -7.56 -8.14 10.41
N VAL A 198 -6.58 -7.82 9.56
CA VAL A 198 -6.05 -6.45 9.44
C VAL A 198 -7.15 -5.50 8.99
N ASN A 199 -7.91 -5.86 7.95
CA ASN A 199 -9.01 -5.06 7.44
C ASN A 199 -10.09 -4.85 8.50
N PHE A 200 -10.49 -5.91 9.21
CA PHE A 200 -11.44 -5.83 10.31
C PHE A 200 -10.95 -4.93 11.45
N THR A 201 -9.67 -5.06 11.83
CA THR A 201 -9.06 -4.26 12.89
C THR A 201 -9.06 -2.78 12.52
N ILE A 202 -8.69 -2.45 11.29
CA ILE A 202 -8.70 -1.07 10.79
C ILE A 202 -10.11 -0.50 10.80
N GLN A 203 -11.10 -1.26 10.30
CA GLN A 203 -12.49 -0.83 10.29
C GLN A 203 -13.05 -0.61 11.70
N SER A 204 -12.72 -1.49 12.65
CA SER A 204 -13.19 -1.37 14.04
C SER A 204 -12.52 -0.23 14.81
N LEU A 205 -11.26 0.08 14.53
CA LEU A 205 -10.52 1.17 15.16
C LEU A 205 -10.77 2.54 14.52
N ARG A 206 -11.20 2.59 13.25
CA ARG A 206 -11.41 3.85 12.51
C ARG A 206 -12.23 4.92 13.28
N PRO A 207 -13.33 4.60 13.98
CA PRO A 207 -14.08 5.59 14.77
C PRO A 207 -13.24 6.24 15.89
N HIS A 208 -12.34 5.47 16.50
CA HIS A 208 -11.44 5.96 17.54
C HIS A 208 -10.28 6.78 16.94
N LEU A 209 -9.74 6.34 15.80
CA LEU A 209 -8.71 7.08 15.07
C LEU A 209 -9.21 8.45 14.61
N LEU A 210 -10.46 8.54 14.14
CA LEU A 210 -11.09 9.80 13.74
C LEU A 210 -11.11 10.86 14.86
N GLN A 211 -11.25 10.45 16.13
CA GLN A 211 -11.27 11.38 17.26
C GLN A 211 -9.91 12.06 17.49
N GLN A 212 -8.82 11.41 17.09
CA GLN A 212 -7.45 11.89 17.30
C GLN A 212 -6.73 12.29 16.01
N ALA A 213 -7.34 12.02 14.85
CA ALA A 213 -6.80 12.24 13.51
C ALA A 213 -6.20 13.63 13.33
N VAL A 214 -6.98 14.68 13.61
CA VAL A 214 -6.56 16.08 13.42
C VAL A 214 -5.33 16.42 14.24
N ASN A 215 -5.27 15.96 15.49
CA ASN A 215 -4.12 16.22 16.36
C ASN A 215 -2.90 15.45 15.88
N TYR A 216 -3.08 14.19 15.48
CA TYR A 216 -2.00 13.37 14.94
C TYR A 216 -1.39 13.99 13.67
N GLU A 217 -2.24 14.36 12.70
CA GLU A 217 -1.80 14.99 11.45
C GLU A 217 -1.07 16.30 11.70
N ARG A 218 -1.59 17.17 12.58
CA ARG A 218 -0.93 18.44 12.93
C ARG A 218 0.45 18.23 13.55
N VAL A 219 0.58 17.33 14.51
CA VAL A 219 1.86 17.05 15.17
C VAL A 219 2.86 16.46 14.18
N LYS A 220 2.43 15.53 13.32
CA LYS A 220 3.31 14.92 12.30
C LYS A 220 3.71 15.90 11.21
N PHE A 221 2.78 16.74 10.77
CA PHE A 221 3.08 17.80 9.83
C PHE A 221 4.06 18.82 10.40
N GLN A 222 3.89 19.21 11.68
CA GLN A 222 4.85 20.08 12.35
C GLN A 222 6.26 19.45 12.42
N GLN A 223 6.35 18.15 12.72
CA GLN A 223 7.63 17.41 12.71
C GLN A 223 8.31 17.42 11.32
N ILE A 224 7.52 17.39 10.25
CA ILE A 224 8.03 17.49 8.87
C ILE A 224 8.58 18.90 8.62
N LEU A 225 7.84 19.95 9.02
CA LEU A 225 8.27 21.34 8.86
C LEU A 225 9.50 21.70 9.70
N ASP A 226 9.59 21.18 10.93
CA ASP A 226 10.75 21.40 11.80
C ASP A 226 12.04 20.81 11.18
N LYS A 227 11.90 19.73 10.39
CA LYS A 227 13.01 19.10 9.66
C LYS A 227 13.29 19.76 8.31
N GLN A 228 12.27 20.34 7.67
CA GLN A 228 12.39 20.99 6.37
C GLN A 228 11.49 22.24 6.30
N PRO A 229 12.02 23.43 6.61
CA PRO A 229 11.24 24.66 6.64
C PRO A 229 10.79 25.13 5.25
N ASP A 230 11.60 24.88 4.21
CA ASP A 230 11.32 25.28 2.81
C ASP A 230 10.42 24.29 2.06
N PHE A 231 9.63 23.47 2.78
CA PHE A 231 8.80 22.43 2.18
C PHE A 231 7.53 22.97 1.51
N LEU A 232 7.17 24.24 1.71
CA LEU A 232 5.84 24.80 1.38
C LEU A 232 5.83 25.79 0.22
N ASP A 233 6.85 25.77 -0.64
CA ASP A 233 6.98 26.73 -1.73
C ASP A 233 5.77 26.69 -2.70
N LYS A 234 5.34 25.49 -3.12
CA LYS A 234 4.19 25.37 -4.05
C LYS A 234 2.88 25.70 -3.36
N THR A 235 2.72 25.30 -2.10
CA THR A 235 1.55 25.65 -1.29
C THR A 235 1.42 27.17 -1.13
N THR A 236 2.53 27.87 -0.90
CA THR A 236 2.56 29.33 -0.78
C THR A 236 2.18 30.00 -2.10
N ALA A 237 2.82 29.60 -3.21
CA ALA A 237 2.51 30.13 -4.54
C ALA A 237 1.05 29.87 -4.95
N TRP A 238 0.50 28.70 -4.60
CA TRP A 238 -0.90 28.34 -4.84
C TRP A 238 -1.87 29.27 -4.11
N LEU A 239 -1.62 29.55 -2.83
CA LEU A 239 -2.45 30.45 -2.02
C LEU A 239 -2.31 31.90 -2.47
N GLU A 240 -1.10 32.37 -2.80
CA GLU A 240 -0.87 33.72 -3.32
C GLU A 240 -1.62 33.96 -4.63
N GLY A 241 -1.65 32.96 -5.53
CA GLY A 241 -2.45 33.00 -6.74
C GLY A 241 -3.95 33.17 -6.47
N ALA A 242 -4.48 32.44 -5.48
CA ALA A 242 -5.89 32.57 -5.09
C ALA A 242 -6.20 33.94 -4.45
N VAL A 243 -5.28 34.49 -3.65
CA VAL A 243 -5.42 35.84 -3.07
C VAL A 243 -5.46 36.90 -4.17
N ALA A 244 -4.57 36.80 -5.17
CA ALA A 244 -4.52 37.76 -6.27
C ALA A 244 -5.82 37.77 -7.10
N GLU A 245 -6.39 36.60 -7.36
CA GLU A 245 -7.65 36.45 -8.07
C GLU A 245 -8.83 37.02 -7.27
N GLU A 246 -8.98 36.65 -6.00
CA GLU A 246 -10.05 37.20 -5.15
C GLU A 246 -9.95 38.73 -4.99
N ALA A 247 -8.73 39.24 -4.84
CA ALA A 247 -8.48 40.69 -4.79
C ALA A 247 -8.80 41.40 -6.12
N SER A 248 -8.74 40.70 -7.27
CA SER A 248 -9.14 41.24 -8.57
C SER A 248 -10.66 41.30 -8.71
N VAL A 249 -11.38 40.29 -8.21
CA VAL A 249 -12.85 40.24 -8.22
C VAL A 249 -13.44 41.35 -7.35
N ILE A 250 -12.87 41.56 -6.15
CA ILE A 250 -13.30 42.66 -5.26
C ILE A 250 -13.06 44.02 -5.93
N ARG A 251 -11.90 44.21 -6.59
CA ARG A 251 -11.61 45.45 -7.33
C ARG A 251 -12.60 45.70 -8.46
N ALA A 252 -12.93 44.67 -9.26
CA ALA A 252 -13.90 44.81 -10.35
C ALA A 252 -15.33 45.11 -9.86
N GLN A 253 -15.69 44.72 -8.63
CA GLN A 253 -16.99 45.03 -8.03
C GLN A 253 -17.05 46.46 -7.46
N CYS A 254 -15.93 46.96 -6.91
CA CYS A 254 -15.83 48.29 -6.30
C CYS A 254 -15.87 49.45 -7.31
N ASP A 255 -15.70 49.22 -8.62
CA ASP A 255 -15.87 50.27 -9.65
C ASP A 255 -17.32 50.81 -9.76
N SER A 256 -18.26 50.29 -8.96
CA SER A 256 -19.66 50.69 -8.92
C SER A 256 -20.11 51.41 -7.62
N SER A 257 -19.25 51.57 -6.60
CA SER A 257 -19.62 52.32 -5.37
C SER A 257 -18.43 52.88 -4.58
N ALA A 258 -18.65 54.04 -3.95
CA ALA A 258 -17.74 54.95 -3.22
C ALA A 258 -16.68 54.33 -2.25
N PRO A 259 -15.62 55.10 -1.88
CA PRO A 259 -14.30 54.55 -1.56
C PRO A 259 -14.01 54.39 -0.06
N GLU A 260 -14.75 53.57 0.68
CA GLU A 260 -14.48 53.40 2.13
C GLU A 260 -14.46 51.97 2.70
N SER A 261 -14.51 50.93 1.87
CA SER A 261 -14.14 49.59 2.30
C SER A 261 -13.04 49.02 1.41
N ARG A 262 -11.78 49.12 1.86
CA ARG A 262 -10.75 48.18 1.39
C ARG A 262 -11.19 46.81 1.88
N GLY A 263 -11.98 46.10 1.06
CA GLY A 263 -12.53 44.81 1.39
C GLY A 263 -11.39 43.87 1.75
N LEU A 264 -11.28 43.51 3.04
CA LEU A 264 -10.38 42.46 3.44
C LEU A 264 -10.83 41.18 2.74
N VAL A 265 -9.91 40.54 2.03
CA VAL A 265 -10.19 39.24 1.42
C VAL A 265 -10.45 38.24 2.55
N SER A 266 -11.63 37.64 2.57
CA SER A 266 -11.95 36.62 3.56
C SER A 266 -11.05 35.40 3.36
N ALA A 267 -10.40 34.92 4.42
CA ALA A 267 -9.56 33.71 4.35
C ALA A 267 -10.34 32.51 3.79
N THR A 268 -11.62 32.38 4.13
CA THR A 268 -12.49 31.33 3.60
C THR A 268 -12.75 31.49 2.10
N ALA A 269 -12.87 32.72 1.60
CA ALA A 269 -13.04 32.98 0.18
C ALA A 269 -11.78 32.62 -0.61
N VAL A 270 -10.60 32.99 -0.08
CA VAL A 270 -9.30 32.58 -0.65
C VAL A 270 -9.18 31.07 -0.72
N LEU A 271 -9.48 30.37 0.38
CA LEU A 271 -9.40 28.90 0.43
C LEU A 271 -10.35 28.26 -0.57
N ASN A 272 -11.61 28.70 -0.62
CA ASN A 272 -12.58 28.21 -1.60
C ASN A 272 -12.08 28.43 -3.03
N ARG A 273 -11.54 29.61 -3.33
CA ARG A 273 -10.96 29.90 -4.64
C ARG A 273 -9.76 29.01 -4.97
N ALA A 274 -8.88 28.81 -4.00
CA ALA A 274 -7.69 27.97 -4.13
C ALA A 274 -8.06 26.52 -4.45
N TYR A 275 -9.04 25.94 -3.74
CA TYR A 275 -9.55 24.60 -4.02
C TYR A 275 -10.29 24.52 -5.36
N MET A 276 -11.10 25.53 -5.70
CA MET A 276 -11.75 25.60 -7.01
C MET A 276 -10.73 25.63 -8.15
N ARG A 277 -9.58 26.28 -7.95
CA ARG A 277 -8.49 26.25 -8.92
C ARG A 277 -7.93 24.84 -9.07
N LEU A 278 -7.67 24.12 -7.97
CA LEU A 278 -7.20 22.72 -8.04
C LEU A 278 -8.16 21.81 -8.83
N ILE A 279 -9.46 21.96 -8.60
CA ILE A 279 -10.48 21.15 -9.29
C ILE A 279 -10.56 21.48 -10.80
N ASN A 280 -10.23 22.71 -11.18
CA ASN A 280 -10.25 23.16 -12.59
C ASN A 280 -8.89 22.99 -13.30
N CYS A 281 -7.81 22.75 -12.56
CA CYS A 281 -6.45 22.62 -13.09
C CYS A 281 -6.25 21.34 -13.91
N ASP A 282 -5.14 21.32 -14.65
CA ASP A 282 -4.73 20.14 -15.41
C ASP A 282 -4.01 19.12 -14.52
N PRO A 283 -4.33 17.82 -14.59
CA PRO A 283 -3.64 16.78 -13.81
C PRO A 283 -2.12 16.70 -14.03
N GLN A 284 -1.60 17.35 -15.09
CA GLN A 284 -0.18 17.46 -15.41
C GLN A 284 0.48 18.73 -14.85
N ASP A 285 -0.20 19.51 -14.00
CA ASP A 285 0.42 20.67 -13.36
C ASP A 285 1.55 20.24 -12.41
N GLU A 286 2.78 20.68 -12.70
CA GLU A 286 3.97 20.40 -11.89
C GLU A 286 3.94 21.15 -10.53
N ASN A 287 3.11 22.20 -10.42
CA ASN A 287 2.98 23.06 -9.24
C ASN A 287 1.85 22.62 -8.31
N TYR A 288 1.71 21.31 -8.09
CA TYR A 288 0.74 20.79 -7.14
C TYR A 288 1.13 21.12 -5.68
N PRO A 289 0.22 21.66 -4.86
CA PRO A 289 0.55 22.06 -3.49
C PRO A 289 0.88 20.85 -2.62
N GLU A 290 1.99 20.94 -1.88
CA GLU A 290 2.51 19.85 -1.05
C GLU A 290 1.51 19.43 0.04
N THR A 291 0.75 20.39 0.56
CA THR A 291 -0.28 20.17 1.58
C THR A 291 -1.47 19.33 1.10
N ALA A 292 -1.77 19.33 -0.20
CA ALA A 292 -2.86 18.53 -0.78
C ALA A 292 -2.37 17.24 -1.46
N LEU A 293 -1.07 16.94 -1.38
CA LEU A 293 -0.45 15.84 -2.11
C LEU A 293 -1.06 14.47 -1.76
N MET A 294 -1.42 14.26 -0.49
CA MET A 294 -2.06 13.02 -0.03
C MET A 294 -3.42 12.78 -0.71
N ASP A 295 -4.12 13.86 -1.07
CA ASP A 295 -5.43 13.85 -1.71
C ASP A 295 -5.36 13.93 -3.25
N ARG A 296 -4.17 13.96 -3.84
CA ARG A 296 -3.99 14.22 -5.28
C ARG A 296 -4.83 13.29 -6.16
N SER A 297 -4.77 11.98 -5.93
CA SER A 297 -5.53 11.01 -6.73
C SER A 297 -7.05 11.21 -6.62
N ARG A 298 -7.54 11.59 -5.43
CA ARG A 298 -8.96 11.91 -5.19
C ARG A 298 -9.37 13.18 -5.91
N LEU A 299 -8.53 14.22 -5.83
CA LEU A 299 -8.76 15.50 -6.50
C LEU A 299 -8.70 15.34 -8.02
N ASP A 300 -7.73 14.60 -8.56
CA ASP A 300 -7.64 14.28 -9.98
C ASP A 300 -8.89 13.54 -10.49
N ALA A 301 -9.41 12.58 -9.73
CA ALA A 301 -10.66 11.89 -10.06
C ALA A 301 -11.87 12.85 -10.06
N LEU A 302 -11.92 13.81 -9.13
CA LEU A 302 -12.93 14.87 -9.14
C LEU A 302 -12.80 15.81 -10.34
N CYS A 303 -11.57 16.20 -10.70
CA CYS A 303 -11.29 17.00 -11.90
C CYS A 303 -11.79 16.30 -13.17
N GLN A 304 -11.46 15.00 -13.31
CA GLN A 304 -11.92 14.19 -14.45
C GLN A 304 -13.45 14.12 -14.49
N ARG A 305 -14.08 13.87 -13.33
CA ARG A 305 -15.54 13.83 -13.24
C ARG A 305 -16.19 15.16 -13.60
N LEU A 306 -15.61 16.28 -13.16
CA LEU A 306 -16.10 17.62 -13.50
C LEU A 306 -15.98 17.86 -15.01
N ARG A 307 -14.83 17.54 -15.63
CA ARG A 307 -14.63 17.68 -17.08
C ARG A 307 -15.66 16.87 -17.87
N MET A 308 -15.91 15.62 -17.47
CA MET A 308 -16.95 14.79 -18.10
C MET A 308 -18.33 15.45 -18.00
N LEU A 309 -18.69 15.97 -16.83
CA LEU A 309 -19.98 16.67 -16.63
C LEU A 309 -20.08 17.96 -17.45
N VAL A 310 -18.99 18.73 -17.57
CA VAL A 310 -18.95 19.96 -18.39
C VAL A 310 -19.13 19.61 -19.87
N VAL A 311 -18.46 18.57 -20.37
CA VAL A 311 -18.62 18.11 -21.75
C VAL A 311 -20.04 17.61 -21.98
N GLU A 312 -20.58 16.81 -21.06
CA GLU A 312 -21.95 16.30 -21.14
C GLU A 312 -22.96 17.47 -21.18
N ALA A 313 -22.85 18.43 -20.26
CA ALA A 313 -23.70 19.61 -20.23
C ALA A 313 -23.57 20.46 -21.50
N SER A 314 -22.35 20.63 -22.02
CA SER A 314 -22.08 21.38 -23.25
C SER A 314 -22.73 20.71 -24.46
N VAL A 315 -22.61 19.38 -24.59
CA VAL A 315 -23.26 18.61 -25.66
C VAL A 315 -24.78 18.68 -25.54
N LEU A 316 -25.34 18.56 -24.34
CA LEU A 316 -26.78 18.70 -24.12
C LEU A 316 -27.26 20.10 -24.51
N LEU A 317 -26.54 21.14 -24.10
CA LEU A 317 -26.89 22.54 -24.41
C LEU A 317 -26.78 22.82 -25.91
N LEU A 318 -25.73 22.34 -26.58
CA LEU A 318 -25.57 22.46 -28.03
C LEU A 318 -26.66 21.70 -28.79
N THR A 319 -26.98 20.48 -28.36
CA THR A 319 -28.03 19.67 -28.99
C THR A 319 -29.39 20.35 -28.81
N ASN A 320 -29.66 20.95 -27.65
CA ASN A 320 -30.90 21.69 -27.43
C ASN A 320 -30.98 22.94 -28.31
N ALA A 321 -29.89 23.70 -28.38
CA ALA A 321 -29.82 24.91 -29.21
C ALA A 321 -29.97 24.63 -30.71
N GLN A 322 -29.49 23.48 -31.20
CA GLN A 322 -29.50 23.14 -32.64
C GLN A 322 -30.73 22.32 -33.08
N CYS A 323 -31.22 21.40 -32.24
CA CYS A 323 -32.33 20.51 -32.59
C CYS A 323 -33.70 21.01 -32.11
N GLY A 324 -33.73 22.04 -31.26
CA GLY A 324 -34.94 22.65 -30.72
C GLY A 324 -35.69 21.77 -29.70
N ASP A 325 -36.61 22.40 -28.98
CA ASP A 325 -37.36 21.79 -27.86
C ASP A 325 -38.16 20.54 -28.28
N ALA A 326 -38.53 20.41 -29.56
CA ALA A 326 -39.29 19.27 -30.07
C ALA A 326 -38.54 17.94 -29.88
N VAL A 327 -37.22 17.91 -30.10
CA VAL A 327 -36.41 16.69 -29.94
C VAL A 327 -36.11 16.41 -28.47
N PHE A 328 -35.92 17.45 -27.66
CA PHE A 328 -35.72 17.31 -26.21
C PHE A 328 -36.98 16.88 -25.46
N SER A 329 -38.16 17.18 -26.00
CA SER A 329 -39.46 16.74 -25.44
C SER A 329 -39.76 15.25 -25.65
N LEU A 330 -38.99 14.54 -26.48
CA LEU A 330 -39.14 13.10 -26.69
C LEU A 330 -38.74 12.32 -25.44
N GLN A 331 -39.67 11.52 -24.92
CA GLN A 331 -39.49 10.77 -23.68
C GLN A 331 -38.27 9.85 -23.77
N GLY A 332 -37.28 10.07 -22.88
CA GLY A 332 -36.07 9.25 -22.79
C GLY A 332 -34.93 9.62 -23.74
N PHE A 333 -35.09 10.61 -24.62
CA PHE A 333 -34.01 11.07 -25.52
C PHE A 333 -32.79 11.58 -24.74
N VAL A 334 -33.02 12.50 -23.79
CA VAL A 334 -31.96 13.07 -22.94
C VAL A 334 -31.23 11.99 -22.13
N GLY A 335 -31.98 11.00 -21.61
CA GLY A 335 -31.39 9.88 -20.86
C GLY A 335 -30.47 9.00 -21.73
N LYS A 336 -30.91 8.66 -22.95
CA LYS A 336 -30.10 7.90 -23.91
C LYS A 336 -28.87 8.69 -24.38
N LEU A 337 -29.03 9.99 -24.60
CA LEU A 337 -27.93 10.86 -25.01
C LEU A 337 -26.86 10.95 -23.92
N ARG A 338 -27.26 11.19 -22.66
CA ARG A 338 -26.38 11.16 -21.49
C ARG A 338 -25.63 9.83 -21.38
N GLN A 339 -26.33 8.70 -21.50
CA GLN A 339 -25.71 7.37 -21.41
C GLN A 339 -24.71 7.12 -22.55
N THR A 340 -25.01 7.60 -23.75
CA THR A 340 -24.11 7.46 -24.91
C THR A 340 -22.86 8.33 -24.75
N ILE A 341 -23.02 9.58 -24.30
CA ILE A 341 -21.89 10.49 -24.03
C ILE A 341 -21.00 9.92 -22.93
N ALA A 342 -21.60 9.45 -21.82
CA ALA A 342 -20.86 8.82 -20.73
C ALA A 342 -20.04 7.60 -21.22
N ALA A 343 -20.63 6.70 -21.99
CA ALA A 343 -19.95 5.53 -22.53
C ALA A 343 -18.78 5.90 -23.47
N VAL A 344 -18.93 6.96 -24.29
CA VAL A 344 -17.87 7.44 -25.18
C VAL A 344 -16.72 8.07 -24.39
N LEU A 345 -17.03 8.86 -23.36
CA LEU A 345 -16.02 9.51 -22.53
C LEU A 345 -15.26 8.47 -21.68
N GLU A 346 -15.93 7.53 -21.04
CA GLU A 346 -15.30 6.45 -20.28
C GLU A 346 -14.41 5.55 -21.16
N GLY A 347 -14.84 5.23 -22.38
CA GLY A 347 -14.05 4.47 -23.35
C GLY A 347 -12.82 5.21 -23.90
N SER A 348 -12.80 6.54 -23.84
CA SER A 348 -11.66 7.35 -24.28
C SER A 348 -10.55 7.50 -23.23
N HIS A 349 -10.87 7.29 -21.96
CA HIS A 349 -9.90 7.35 -20.84
C HIS A 349 -9.14 6.03 -20.60
N THR A 350 -9.53 4.94 -21.27
CA THR A 350 -8.92 3.60 -21.15
C THR A 350 -7.98 3.22 -22.31
N ARG A 351 -7.74 4.15 -23.23
CA ARG A 351 -6.68 4.08 -24.26
C ARG A 351 -5.60 5.09 -23.97
#